data_AF-A0A7W0WPS3-F1
#
_entry.id   AF-A0A7W0WPS3-F1
#
_cell.length_a   1.000
_cell.length_b   1.000
_cell.length_c   1.000
_cell.angle_alpha   90.00
_cell.angle_beta   90.00
_cell.angle_gamma   90.00
#
_symmetry.space_group_name_H-M   'P 1'
#
loop_
_entity.id
_entity.type
_entity.pdbx_description
1 polymer ?
#
loop_
_entity_poly.entity_id
_entity_poly.type
_entity_poly.pdbx_seq_one_letter_code
_entity_poly.pdbx_strand_id
1 'polypeptide(L)'
;MMNDDEDDVLGIDLDAWQPPPPPASTADAVIARMRRENTAVTAQALPVETAAPMSKRWWLVAGLTVAIAATSVITFALTRDPRTARGITAGDRAAHISIGSSSANVDAYTVVSWRREGERITAKQAGGGATWHVDDDDTLTIETGLTSIEATSASLRVEVKMLDQKKMIALSAVTAAAVAVVTVVVYEGVVKAGDKTVAPGTSYQITNKGENVIEEEELAVGASPDLVRRVTELEAELAAKQAEIERLKVRVVLPACDFDELQEKGEAHYSANRPAEALVFFERAYACDAKKPNTLKYVTAAACKSKNLMKARFYWKRMNDEGRHAIGSLCAGLGFMRADLEGTAPELGRLQVSNIRPATVLLDGVSVGMTPIDLEVPPGKHKVTLVVGVDKHSFAVNVKVGETTTLHKQLDTLE
;
A
#
# COMPACT_ATOMS: atom_id res chain seq x y z
N MET A 1 -10.58 57.39 -16.07
CA MET A 1 -11.09 56.79 -17.31
C MET A 1 -10.33 55.49 -17.51
N MET A 2 -10.79 54.44 -16.82
CA MET A 2 -10.39 53.05 -17.06
C MET A 2 -11.65 52.40 -17.62
N ASN A 3 -11.50 51.77 -18.78
CA ASN A 3 -12.61 51.11 -19.47
C ASN A 3 -12.88 49.77 -18.78
N ASP A 4 -14.14 49.61 -18.39
CA ASP A 4 -14.77 48.36 -18.03
C ASP A 4 -14.97 47.54 -19.32
N ASP A 5 -14.05 46.63 -19.62
CA ASP A 5 -14.19 45.61 -20.66
C ASP A 5 -14.40 44.23 -19.99
N GLU A 6 -15.41 44.16 -19.10
CA GLU A 6 -16.02 42.89 -18.67
C GLU A 6 -17.36 42.78 -19.40
N ASP A 7 -17.45 41.93 -20.42
CA ASP A 7 -18.69 41.24 -20.88
C ASP A 7 -18.51 40.74 -22.32
N ASP A 8 -17.90 39.56 -22.50
CA ASP A 8 -18.06 38.77 -23.75
C ASP A 8 -17.68 37.29 -23.55
N VAL A 9 -18.09 36.69 -22.41
CA VAL A 9 -18.12 35.22 -22.30
C VAL A 9 -19.45 34.74 -22.86
N LEU A 10 -19.40 34.53 -24.18
CA LEU A 10 -20.37 33.92 -25.07
C LEU A 10 -21.34 32.94 -24.38
N GLY A 11 -22.63 33.17 -24.60
CA GLY A 11 -23.75 32.33 -24.19
C GLY A 11 -23.66 30.91 -24.72
N ILE A 12 -22.97 30.06 -23.98
CA ILE A 12 -23.10 28.60 -24.10
C ILE A 12 -24.31 28.22 -23.25
N ASP A 13 -25.42 27.93 -23.92
CA ASP A 13 -26.62 27.35 -23.32
C ASP A 13 -26.29 25.91 -22.86
N LEU A 14 -25.90 25.78 -21.59
CA LEU A 14 -25.57 24.50 -20.96
C LEU A 14 -26.81 23.63 -20.74
N ASP A 15 -28.02 24.18 -20.84
CA ASP A 15 -29.27 23.43 -20.66
C ASP A 15 -29.65 22.65 -21.94
N ALA A 16 -29.10 23.04 -23.09
CA ALA A 16 -29.24 22.30 -24.35
C ALA A 16 -28.45 20.98 -24.39
N TRP A 17 -27.56 20.74 -23.42
CA TRP A 17 -26.74 19.53 -23.36
C TRP A 17 -27.33 18.48 -22.43
N GLN A 18 -28.47 17.89 -22.83
CA GLN A 18 -28.98 16.69 -22.18
C GLN A 18 -28.34 15.45 -22.82
N PRO A 19 -27.56 14.66 -22.06
CA PRO A 19 -27.02 13.40 -22.58
C PRO A 19 -28.18 12.46 -22.92
N PRO A 20 -28.11 11.75 -24.06
CA PRO A 20 -29.16 10.79 -24.41
C PRO A 20 -29.26 9.72 -23.32
N PRO A 21 -30.47 9.23 -23.02
CA PRO A 21 -30.63 8.14 -22.06
C PRO A 21 -29.80 6.94 -22.53
N PRO A 22 -29.11 6.25 -21.61
CA PRO A 22 -28.29 5.10 -21.98
C PRO A 22 -29.16 4.04 -22.66
N PRO A 23 -28.62 3.26 -23.61
CA PRO A 23 -29.36 2.18 -24.24
C PRO A 23 -29.90 1.21 -23.19
N ALA A 24 -31.18 0.84 -23.30
CA ALA A 24 -31.73 -0.26 -22.51
C ALA A 24 -30.84 -1.50 -22.72
N SER A 25 -30.49 -2.21 -21.64
CA SER A 25 -29.51 -3.33 -21.55
C SER A 25 -28.04 -2.99 -21.30
N THR A 26 -27.63 -1.71 -21.20
CA THR A 26 -26.22 -1.40 -20.90
C THR A 26 -25.79 -1.92 -19.53
N ALA A 27 -26.65 -1.81 -18.52
CA ALA A 27 -26.40 -2.36 -17.18
C ALA A 27 -26.29 -3.90 -17.21
N ASP A 28 -27.21 -4.57 -17.92
CA ASP A 28 -27.21 -6.03 -18.06
C ASP A 28 -25.98 -6.53 -18.82
N ALA A 29 -25.53 -5.80 -19.84
CA ALA A 29 -24.32 -6.12 -20.60
C ALA A 29 -23.05 -5.99 -19.74
N VAL A 30 -22.97 -4.98 -18.87
CA VAL A 30 -21.86 -4.81 -17.92
C VAL A 30 -21.87 -5.93 -16.87
N ILE A 31 -23.02 -6.25 -16.29
CA ILE A 31 -23.17 -7.34 -15.32
C ILE A 31 -22.82 -8.70 -15.96
N ALA A 32 -23.28 -8.95 -17.19
CA ALA A 32 -22.98 -10.19 -17.92
C ALA A 32 -21.50 -10.29 -18.34
N ARG A 33 -20.81 -9.16 -18.54
CA ARG A 33 -19.37 -9.12 -18.82
C ARG A 33 -18.55 -9.38 -17.56
N MET A 34 -18.91 -8.74 -16.44
CA MET A 34 -18.27 -8.96 -15.14
C MET A 34 -18.41 -10.43 -14.68
N ARG A 35 -19.58 -11.06 -14.89
CA ARG A 35 -19.76 -12.50 -14.59
C ARG A 35 -18.87 -13.40 -15.43
N ARG A 36 -18.65 -13.09 -16.71
CA ARG A 36 -17.82 -13.89 -17.63
C ARG A 36 -16.33 -13.80 -17.31
N GLU A 37 -15.84 -12.65 -16.88
CA GLU A 37 -14.42 -12.47 -16.55
C GLU A 37 -14.06 -13.13 -15.20
N ASN A 38 -15.02 -13.23 -14.26
CA ASN A 38 -14.80 -13.90 -12.97
C ASN A 38 -14.93 -15.43 -12.99
N THR A 39 -15.47 -16.04 -14.05
CA THR A 39 -15.59 -17.52 -14.11
C THR A 39 -14.29 -18.23 -14.52
N ALA A 40 -13.26 -17.49 -14.96
CA ALA A 40 -12.02 -18.08 -15.49
C ALA A 40 -10.93 -18.36 -14.44
N VAL A 41 -11.13 -17.98 -13.17
CA VAL A 41 -10.19 -18.30 -12.08
C VAL A 41 -10.74 -19.50 -11.29
N THR A 42 -10.83 -20.65 -11.94
CA THR A 42 -11.00 -21.91 -11.22
C THR A 42 -9.65 -22.29 -10.61
N ALA A 43 -9.53 -22.19 -9.29
CA ALA A 43 -8.37 -22.68 -8.57
C ALA A 43 -8.22 -24.20 -8.86
N GLN A 44 -7.21 -24.57 -9.65
CA GLN A 44 -6.83 -25.96 -9.81
C GLN A 44 -6.24 -26.45 -8.48
N ALA A 45 -6.99 -27.28 -7.77
CA ALA A 45 -6.44 -28.05 -6.66
C ALA A 45 -5.52 -29.14 -7.26
N LEU A 46 -4.22 -29.03 -7.00
CA LEU A 46 -3.26 -30.07 -7.34
C LEU A 46 -3.60 -31.36 -6.57
N PRO A 47 -3.60 -32.54 -7.21
CA PRO A 47 -3.80 -33.80 -6.50
C PRO A 47 -2.55 -34.10 -5.67
N VAL A 48 -2.72 -34.25 -4.35
CA VAL A 48 -1.66 -34.74 -3.47
C VAL A 48 -1.58 -36.26 -3.59
N GLU A 49 -0.47 -36.76 -4.12
CA GLU A 49 -0.08 -38.17 -4.03
C GLU A 49 -0.04 -38.62 -2.56
N THR A 50 -0.85 -39.62 -2.22
CA THR A 50 -0.83 -40.26 -0.91
C THR A 50 0.44 -41.08 -0.74
N ALA A 51 1.43 -40.57 0.01
CA ALA A 51 2.58 -41.35 0.43
C ALA A 51 2.19 -42.37 1.52
N ALA A 52 2.58 -43.63 1.29
CA ALA A 52 2.35 -44.77 2.16
C ALA A 52 3.12 -44.69 3.50
N PRO A 53 2.69 -45.41 4.56
CA PRO A 53 3.25 -45.25 5.90
C PRO A 53 4.59 -45.97 6.04
N MET A 54 5.66 -45.22 6.32
CA MET A 54 6.95 -45.79 6.70
C MET A 54 7.38 -45.39 8.12
N SER A 55 8.13 -46.31 8.70
CA SER A 55 8.19 -46.66 10.12
C SER A 55 9.02 -45.74 11.01
N LYS A 56 8.59 -45.69 12.28
CA LYS A 56 9.26 -45.12 13.45
C LYS A 56 10.73 -45.57 13.59
N ARG A 57 11.69 -44.70 13.24
CA ARG A 57 13.01 -44.55 13.89
C ARG A 57 13.95 -43.68 13.04
N TRP A 58 13.85 -42.36 13.19
CA TRP A 58 15.00 -41.44 13.22
C TRP A 58 14.48 -40.00 13.35
N TRP A 59 14.63 -39.43 14.53
CA TRP A 59 14.57 -37.99 14.76
C TRP A 59 15.94 -37.62 15.32
N LEU A 60 16.67 -36.76 14.61
CA LEU A 60 17.43 -35.63 15.14
C LEU A 60 18.26 -34.98 14.00
N VAL A 61 18.16 -33.65 13.94
CA VAL A 61 18.98 -32.66 13.21
C VAL A 61 18.46 -32.16 11.84
N ALA A 62 18.48 -30.82 11.73
CA ALA A 62 18.09 -29.91 10.65
C ALA A 62 16.57 -29.66 10.54
N GLY A 63 15.99 -28.58 11.05
CA GLY A 63 16.53 -27.25 11.36
C GLY A 63 15.76 -26.23 10.53
N LEU A 64 14.50 -25.99 10.91
CA LEU A 64 13.56 -25.14 10.20
C LEU A 64 13.86 -23.66 10.53
N THR A 65 14.41 -22.94 9.56
CA THR A 65 14.38 -21.48 9.49
C THR A 65 12.97 -21.01 9.17
N VAL A 66 12.30 -20.29 10.08
CA VAL A 66 11.18 -19.42 9.74
C VAL A 66 11.64 -17.99 9.93
N ALA A 67 12.22 -17.44 8.86
CA ALA A 67 12.43 -16.01 8.73
C ALA A 67 11.12 -15.37 8.28
N ILE A 68 10.73 -14.29 8.96
CA ILE A 68 9.60 -13.43 8.64
C ILE A 68 9.85 -12.80 7.26
N ALA A 69 9.13 -13.24 6.23
CA ALA A 69 8.98 -12.50 4.97
C ALA A 69 7.83 -13.07 4.13
N ALA A 70 6.95 -12.17 3.64
CA ALA A 70 5.80 -12.39 2.76
C ALA A 70 4.61 -13.16 3.39
N THR A 71 3.60 -12.41 3.85
CA THR A 71 2.26 -12.94 4.13
C THR A 71 1.60 -13.34 2.81
N SER A 72 1.82 -14.58 2.39
CA SER A 72 0.97 -15.28 1.44
C SER A 72 -0.42 -15.47 2.04
N VAL A 73 -1.47 -15.33 1.22
CA VAL A 73 -2.83 -15.76 1.56
C VAL A 73 -2.79 -17.27 1.79
N ILE A 74 -2.77 -17.72 3.04
CA ILE A 74 -2.88 -19.15 3.36
C ILE A 74 -4.37 -19.47 3.53
N THR A 75 -5.05 -19.79 2.44
CA THR A 75 -6.39 -20.37 2.47
C THR A 75 -6.25 -21.88 2.71
N PHE A 76 -6.20 -22.30 3.97
CA PHE A 76 -6.16 -23.73 4.32
C PHE A 76 -7.58 -24.27 4.53
N ALA A 77 -8.23 -24.70 3.46
CA ALA A 77 -9.52 -25.42 3.54
C ALA A 77 -9.27 -26.92 3.79
N LEU A 78 -9.05 -27.30 5.04
CA LEU A 78 -9.05 -28.70 5.47
C LEU A 78 -10.39 -29.06 6.09
N THR A 79 -11.39 -29.49 5.31
CA THR A 79 -12.51 -30.35 5.75
C THR A 79 -13.42 -30.74 4.59
N ARG A 80 -13.94 -31.98 4.63
CA ARG A 80 -14.88 -32.59 3.67
C ARG A 80 -16.34 -32.19 3.91
N ASP A 81 -16.62 -31.21 4.76
CA ASP A 81 -17.97 -30.71 5.01
C ASP A 81 -18.02 -29.20 4.77
N PRO A 82 -18.72 -28.71 3.73
CA PRO A 82 -18.83 -27.28 3.44
C PRO A 82 -19.46 -26.48 4.59
N ARG A 83 -20.06 -27.16 5.58
CA ARG A 83 -20.65 -26.54 6.77
C ARG A 83 -19.65 -26.16 7.85
N THR A 84 -18.41 -26.65 7.81
CA THR A 84 -17.37 -26.25 8.77
C THR A 84 -16.15 -25.75 8.04
N ALA A 85 -15.86 -24.46 8.17
CA ALA A 85 -14.72 -23.83 7.52
C ALA A 85 -14.14 -22.72 8.42
N ARG A 86 -12.86 -22.41 8.25
CA ARG A 86 -12.22 -21.28 8.93
C ARG A 86 -11.12 -20.72 8.04
N GLY A 87 -10.84 -19.43 8.18
CA GLY A 87 -9.78 -18.77 7.43
C GLY A 87 -9.32 -17.49 8.09
N ILE A 88 -8.15 -17.03 7.67
CA ILE A 88 -7.62 -15.73 8.03
C ILE A 88 -7.15 -15.07 6.74
N THR A 89 -7.43 -13.78 6.60
CA THR A 89 -7.00 -12.95 5.49
C THR A 89 -6.39 -11.69 6.07
N ALA A 90 -5.10 -11.51 5.79
CA ALA A 90 -4.33 -10.32 6.11
C ALA A 90 -3.39 -10.10 4.93
N GLY A 91 -3.49 -8.96 4.25
CA GLY A 91 -2.71 -8.70 3.05
C GLY A 91 -2.59 -7.23 2.74
N ASP A 92 -1.52 -6.88 2.04
CA ASP A 92 -1.25 -5.56 1.45
C ASP A 92 -2.09 -5.29 0.19
N ARG A 93 -2.91 -6.26 -0.23
CA ARG A 93 -3.77 -6.21 -1.41
C ARG A 93 -5.19 -6.64 -1.07
N ALA A 94 -6.13 -6.20 -1.90
CA ALA A 94 -7.50 -6.67 -1.83
C ALA A 94 -7.59 -8.17 -2.13
N ALA A 95 -8.53 -8.86 -1.48
CA ALA A 95 -8.74 -10.30 -1.62
C ALA A 95 -10.24 -10.63 -1.65
N HIS A 96 -10.59 -11.70 -2.36
CA HIS A 96 -11.93 -12.26 -2.34
C HIS A 96 -11.94 -13.54 -1.47
N ILE A 97 -12.91 -13.65 -0.57
CA ILE A 97 -13.14 -14.81 0.29
C ILE A 97 -14.50 -15.41 -0.07
N SER A 98 -14.52 -16.70 -0.41
CA SER A 98 -15.76 -17.45 -0.62
C SER A 98 -16.02 -18.36 0.58
N ILE A 99 -17.21 -18.28 1.17
CA ILE A 99 -17.61 -18.97 2.40
C ILE A 99 -18.97 -19.66 2.15
N GLY A 100 -18.96 -20.75 1.40
CA GLY A 100 -20.22 -21.38 0.94
C GLY A 100 -20.90 -20.51 -0.11
N SER A 101 -22.18 -20.19 0.09
CA SER A 101 -22.95 -19.23 -0.74
C SER A 101 -22.65 -17.77 -0.38
N SER A 102 -22.22 -17.50 0.85
CA SER A 102 -21.77 -16.18 1.28
C SER A 102 -20.34 -15.86 0.81
N SER A 103 -20.02 -14.57 0.68
CA SER A 103 -18.68 -14.13 0.28
C SER A 103 -18.28 -12.77 0.86
N ALA A 104 -17.00 -12.45 0.82
CA ALA A 104 -16.46 -11.16 1.24
C ALA A 104 -15.38 -10.65 0.26
N ASN A 105 -15.45 -9.37 -0.08
CA ASN A 105 -14.36 -8.63 -0.73
C ASN A 105 -13.64 -7.81 0.35
N VAL A 106 -12.41 -8.19 0.66
CA VAL A 106 -11.58 -7.60 1.70
C VAL A 106 -10.64 -6.59 1.05
N ASP A 107 -10.65 -5.34 1.51
CA ASP A 107 -9.77 -4.28 0.99
C ASP A 107 -8.30 -4.53 1.38
N ALA A 108 -7.37 -3.88 0.69
CA ALA A 108 -5.96 -3.86 1.09
C ALA A 108 -5.78 -3.37 2.54
N TYR A 109 -4.81 -3.95 3.24
CA TYR A 109 -4.48 -3.66 4.65
C TYR A 109 -5.59 -4.00 5.65
N THR A 110 -6.55 -4.83 5.25
CA THR A 110 -7.62 -5.32 6.13
C THR A 110 -7.22 -6.66 6.73
N VAL A 111 -7.50 -6.83 8.02
CA VAL A 111 -7.27 -8.09 8.75
C VAL A 111 -8.60 -8.66 9.20
N VAL A 112 -8.97 -9.80 8.63
CA VAL A 112 -10.19 -10.55 8.93
C VAL A 112 -9.84 -11.99 9.25
N SER A 113 -10.33 -12.50 10.38
CA SER A 113 -10.42 -13.94 10.63
C SER A 113 -11.88 -14.36 10.59
N TRP A 114 -12.18 -15.56 10.13
CA TRP A 114 -13.56 -16.04 10.04
C TRP A 114 -13.67 -17.53 10.31
N ARG A 115 -14.86 -17.93 10.74
CA ARG A 115 -15.25 -19.32 11.03
C ARG A 115 -16.70 -19.52 10.61
N ARG A 116 -16.99 -20.65 9.97
CA ARG A 116 -18.33 -21.10 9.60
C ARG A 116 -18.68 -22.36 10.39
N GLU A 117 -19.87 -22.36 10.97
CA GLU A 117 -20.49 -23.49 11.68
C GLU A 117 -21.94 -23.64 11.24
N GLY A 118 -22.19 -24.51 10.25
CA GLY A 118 -23.48 -24.65 9.60
C GLY A 118 -23.84 -23.41 8.78
N GLU A 119 -24.90 -22.74 9.18
CA GLU A 119 -25.47 -21.50 8.62
C GLU A 119 -24.92 -20.25 9.32
N ARG A 120 -24.13 -20.42 10.39
CA ARG A 120 -23.55 -19.28 11.12
C ARG A 120 -22.13 -19.00 10.64
N ILE A 121 -21.87 -17.77 10.26
CA ILE A 121 -20.53 -17.26 9.93
C ILE A 121 -20.16 -16.25 11.01
N THR A 122 -19.03 -16.46 11.69
CA THR A 122 -18.46 -15.49 12.63
C THR A 122 -17.17 -14.95 12.04
N ALA A 123 -17.08 -13.64 11.87
CA ALA A 123 -15.90 -12.92 11.41
C ALA A 123 -15.39 -11.99 12.50
N LYS A 124 -14.06 -11.88 12.67
CA LYS A 124 -13.43 -10.85 13.50
C LYS A 124 -12.64 -9.92 12.59
N GLN A 125 -12.98 -8.63 12.59
CA GLN A 125 -12.33 -7.61 11.76
C GLN A 125 -11.63 -6.59 12.66
N ALA A 126 -10.29 -6.65 12.67
CA ALA A 126 -9.48 -5.80 13.55
C ALA A 126 -9.19 -4.41 12.97
N GLY A 127 -9.29 -4.24 11.65
CA GLY A 127 -8.99 -3.00 10.95
C GLY A 127 -9.19 -3.14 9.45
N GLY A 128 -9.35 -2.00 8.75
CA GLY A 128 -9.55 -1.94 7.31
C GLY A 128 -11.01 -2.07 6.89
N GLY A 129 -11.25 -2.30 5.60
CA GLY A 129 -12.59 -2.37 4.99
C GLY A 129 -12.90 -3.73 4.39
N ALA A 130 -14.13 -4.22 4.57
CA ALA A 130 -14.62 -5.42 3.90
C ALA A 130 -16.07 -5.26 3.49
N THR A 131 -16.39 -5.68 2.27
CA THR A 131 -17.77 -5.79 1.77
C THR A 131 -18.20 -7.24 1.83
N TRP A 132 -19.25 -7.50 2.60
CA TRP A 132 -19.82 -8.83 2.83
C TRP A 132 -21.11 -8.98 2.03
N HIS A 133 -21.27 -10.14 1.42
CA HIS A 133 -22.51 -10.60 0.80
C HIS A 133 -22.94 -11.88 1.52
N VAL A 134 -24.02 -11.78 2.28
CA VAL A 134 -24.56 -12.84 3.12
C VAL A 134 -25.78 -13.42 2.43
N ASP A 135 -25.73 -14.71 2.15
CA ASP A 135 -26.80 -15.47 1.50
C ASP A 135 -28.02 -15.64 2.43
N ASP A 136 -29.16 -16.05 1.88
CA ASP A 136 -30.42 -16.09 2.62
C ASP A 136 -30.45 -17.13 3.75
N ASP A 137 -29.69 -18.22 3.57
CA ASP A 137 -29.58 -19.29 4.55
C ASP A 137 -28.49 -19.01 5.61
N ASP A 138 -27.72 -17.93 5.46
CA ASP A 138 -26.58 -17.63 6.34
C ASP A 138 -26.85 -16.46 7.30
N THR A 139 -26.37 -16.60 8.54
CA THR A 139 -26.26 -15.48 9.50
C THR A 139 -24.79 -15.15 9.73
N LEU A 140 -24.39 -13.93 9.36
CA LEU A 140 -23.06 -13.38 9.59
C LEU A 140 -23.04 -12.56 10.88
N THR A 141 -22.07 -12.83 11.74
CA THR A 141 -21.72 -12.00 12.91
C THR A 141 -20.30 -11.49 12.76
N ILE A 142 -20.13 -10.16 12.63
CA ILE A 142 -18.83 -9.49 12.55
C ILE A 142 -18.50 -8.87 13.91
N GLU A 143 -17.53 -9.44 14.61
CA GLU A 143 -16.94 -8.87 15.81
C GLU A 143 -15.91 -7.80 15.43
N THR A 144 -16.15 -6.58 15.90
CA THR A 144 -15.19 -5.48 15.85
C THR A 144 -14.73 -5.17 17.27
N GLY A 145 -13.62 -4.45 17.43
CA GLY A 145 -13.17 -4.03 18.77
C GLY A 145 -14.16 -3.11 19.51
N LEU A 146 -15.23 -2.61 18.87
CA LEU A 146 -16.25 -1.75 19.49
C LEU A 146 -17.61 -2.40 19.67
N THR A 147 -18.01 -3.28 18.75
CA THR A 147 -19.36 -3.88 18.78
C THR A 147 -19.44 -5.12 17.90
N SER A 148 -20.55 -5.86 18.03
CA SER A 148 -20.94 -6.95 17.16
C SER A 148 -21.94 -6.47 16.10
N ILE A 149 -21.75 -6.89 14.85
CA ILE A 149 -22.64 -6.60 13.74
C ILE A 149 -23.23 -7.92 13.24
N GLU A 150 -24.55 -8.06 13.30
CA GLU A 150 -25.27 -9.25 12.82
C GLU A 150 -26.00 -8.92 11.51
N ALA A 151 -25.93 -9.82 10.54
CA ALA A 151 -26.50 -9.64 9.21
C ALA A 151 -27.02 -10.97 8.66
N THR A 152 -28.23 -10.97 8.09
CA THR A 152 -28.88 -12.12 7.43
C THR A 152 -29.51 -11.63 6.13
N SER A 153 -29.38 -12.37 5.03
CA SER A 153 -29.88 -11.96 3.71
C SER A 153 -29.44 -10.53 3.33
N ALA A 154 -28.17 -10.21 3.52
CA ALA A 154 -27.71 -8.81 3.53
C ALA A 154 -26.41 -8.60 2.74
N SER A 155 -26.32 -7.41 2.14
CA SER A 155 -25.11 -6.90 1.53
C SER A 155 -24.68 -5.65 2.27
N LEU A 156 -23.49 -5.67 2.87
CA LEU A 156 -23.00 -4.59 3.70
C LEU A 156 -21.50 -4.35 3.53
N ARG A 157 -21.05 -3.12 3.80
CA ARG A 157 -19.64 -2.76 3.96
C ARG A 157 -19.36 -2.38 5.40
N VAL A 158 -18.31 -2.97 5.97
CA VAL A 158 -17.82 -2.62 7.31
C VAL A 158 -16.41 -2.06 7.19
N GLU A 159 -16.22 -0.83 7.64
CA GLU A 159 -14.93 -0.15 7.71
C GLU A 159 -14.55 0.11 9.17
N VAL A 160 -13.43 -0.47 9.60
CA VAL A 160 -12.88 -0.36 10.94
C VAL A 160 -11.67 0.55 10.87
N LYS A 161 -11.83 1.82 11.31
CA LYS A 161 -10.75 2.79 11.38
C LYS A 161 -10.05 2.74 12.73
N MET A 162 -8.75 2.52 12.69
CA MET A 162 -7.88 2.55 13.87
C MET A 162 -7.58 4.00 14.27
N LEU A 163 -7.53 4.32 15.57
CA LEU A 163 -7.02 5.61 16.03
C LEU A 163 -5.53 5.69 15.64
N ASP A 164 -5.17 6.76 14.91
CA ASP A 164 -3.84 7.16 14.43
C ASP A 164 -2.72 6.10 14.57
N GLN A 165 -2.33 5.52 13.43
CA GLN A 165 -1.23 4.54 13.32
C GLN A 165 0.07 5.01 13.99
N LYS A 166 0.30 6.32 14.12
CA LYS A 166 1.50 6.86 14.78
C LYS A 166 1.61 6.52 16.26
N LYS A 167 0.50 6.23 16.96
CA LYS A 167 0.52 5.85 18.37
C LYS A 167 0.65 4.34 18.62
N MET A 168 0.43 3.51 17.60
CA MET A 168 0.43 2.04 17.75
C MET A 168 1.82 1.40 17.60
N ILE A 169 2.84 2.11 17.10
CA ILE A 169 4.21 1.56 16.97
C ILE A 169 4.91 1.41 18.34
N ALA A 170 4.35 1.95 19.43
CA ALA A 170 4.94 1.90 20.77
C ALA A 170 4.42 0.75 21.67
N LEU A 171 3.44 -0.04 21.24
CA LEU A 171 2.85 -1.11 22.05
C LEU A 171 2.82 -2.42 21.24
N SER A 172 3.89 -3.20 21.36
CA SER A 172 3.93 -4.59 20.93
C SER A 172 3.24 -5.49 21.97
N ALA A 173 2.49 -6.47 21.46
CA ALA A 173 1.83 -7.59 22.13
C ALA A 173 0.35 -7.40 22.56
N VAL A 174 -0.53 -7.91 21.68
CA VAL A 174 -1.79 -8.64 21.95
C VAL A 174 -3.00 -7.89 22.55
N THR A 175 -2.93 -6.63 22.98
CA THR A 175 -4.15 -5.93 23.43
C THR A 175 -4.92 -5.28 22.29
N ALA A 176 -6.25 -5.45 22.33
CA ALA A 176 -7.19 -5.03 21.31
C ALA A 176 -6.90 -3.62 20.79
N ALA A 177 -6.65 -3.57 19.48
CA ALA A 177 -6.75 -2.41 18.61
C ALA A 177 -7.62 -1.29 19.18
N ALA A 178 -7.04 -0.10 19.42
CA ALA A 178 -7.81 1.11 19.69
C ALA A 178 -8.61 1.50 18.43
N VAL A 179 -9.74 0.83 18.22
CA VAL A 179 -10.67 1.12 17.13
C VAL A 179 -11.31 2.48 17.42
N ALA A 180 -11.14 3.42 16.51
CA ALA A 180 -11.68 4.78 16.62
C ALA A 180 -13.17 4.79 16.33
N VAL A 181 -13.49 4.21 15.18
CA VAL A 181 -14.76 4.34 14.50
C VAL A 181 -14.98 3.08 13.67
N VAL A 182 -16.15 2.48 13.81
CA VAL A 182 -16.65 1.45 12.90
C VAL A 182 -17.76 2.08 12.08
N THR A 183 -17.62 2.06 10.75
CA THR A 183 -18.66 2.52 9.82
C THR A 183 -19.28 1.30 9.15
N VAL A 184 -20.59 1.16 9.28
CA VAL A 184 -21.39 0.12 8.63
C VAL A 184 -22.25 0.77 7.57
N VAL A 185 -22.12 0.35 6.32
CA VAL A 185 -22.98 0.80 5.20
C VAL A 185 -23.78 -0.40 4.73
N VAL A 186 -25.10 -0.30 4.73
CA VAL A 186 -25.99 -1.39 4.33
C VAL A 186 -26.51 -1.11 2.93
N TYR A 187 -26.23 -2.00 1.98
CA TYR A 187 -26.75 -1.92 0.62
C TYR A 187 -28.12 -2.60 0.54
N GLU A 188 -28.22 -3.82 1.08
CA GLU A 188 -29.41 -4.67 1.01
C GLU A 188 -29.57 -5.45 2.33
N GLY A 189 -30.79 -5.90 2.63
CA GLY A 189 -31.09 -6.73 3.80
C GLY A 189 -31.25 -5.97 5.12
N VAL A 190 -31.28 -6.72 6.22
CA VAL A 190 -31.39 -6.16 7.58
C VAL A 190 -30.10 -6.41 8.33
N VAL A 191 -29.48 -5.35 8.83
CA VAL A 191 -28.25 -5.42 9.61
C VAL A 191 -28.50 -4.83 10.99
N LYS A 192 -28.07 -5.55 12.03
CA LYS A 192 -28.09 -5.07 13.41
C LYS A 192 -26.67 -4.77 13.85
N ALA A 193 -26.37 -3.53 14.19
CA ALA A 193 -25.05 -3.08 14.61
C ALA A 193 -25.13 -2.63 16.09
N GLY A 194 -24.65 -3.48 17.00
CA GLY A 194 -24.98 -3.38 18.42
C GLY A 194 -26.48 -3.52 18.66
N ASP A 195 -27.09 -2.55 19.33
CA ASP A 195 -28.54 -2.54 19.59
C ASP A 195 -29.37 -1.89 18.48
N LYS A 196 -28.72 -1.32 17.45
CA LYS A 196 -29.40 -0.55 16.41
C LYS A 196 -29.57 -1.36 15.13
N THR A 197 -30.81 -1.45 14.65
CA THR A 197 -31.10 -1.92 13.29
C THR A 197 -30.81 -0.81 12.28
N VAL A 198 -30.03 -1.13 11.26
CA VAL A 198 -29.60 -0.23 10.18
C VAL A 198 -30.35 -0.62 8.90
N ALA A 199 -31.04 0.34 8.29
CA ALA A 199 -31.86 0.10 7.11
C ALA A 199 -31.01 0.10 5.82
N PRO A 200 -31.44 -0.60 4.74
CA PRO A 200 -30.84 -0.50 3.42
C PRO A 200 -30.67 0.95 2.95
N GLY A 201 -29.56 1.24 2.26
CA GLY A 201 -29.22 2.57 1.76
C GLY A 201 -28.73 3.54 2.83
N THR A 202 -28.53 3.09 4.08
CA THR A 202 -28.05 3.95 5.18
C THR A 202 -26.67 3.53 5.68
N SER A 203 -25.96 4.49 6.26
CA SER A 203 -24.70 4.26 6.96
C SER A 203 -24.85 4.55 8.46
N TYR A 204 -24.24 3.73 9.29
CA TYR A 204 -24.20 3.91 10.74
C TYR A 204 -22.75 3.91 11.23
N GLN A 205 -22.39 4.94 12.00
CA GLN A 205 -21.07 5.05 12.62
C GLN A 205 -21.17 4.76 14.11
N ILE A 206 -20.35 3.83 14.57
CA ILE A 206 -20.14 3.49 15.97
C ILE A 206 -18.80 4.11 16.37
N THR A 207 -18.82 4.97 17.38
CA THR A 207 -17.63 5.62 17.92
C THR A 207 -17.46 5.22 19.37
N ASN A 208 -16.20 5.15 19.82
CA ASN A 208 -15.89 4.96 21.23
C ASN A 208 -16.18 6.25 22.03
N LYS A 209 -17.45 6.62 22.18
CA LYS A 209 -17.89 7.66 23.12
C LYS A 209 -18.47 6.93 24.31
N GLY A 210 -17.65 6.85 25.36
CA GLY A 210 -17.86 5.97 26.50
C GLY A 210 -19.20 6.15 27.20
N GLU A 211 -19.91 5.05 27.37
CA GLU A 211 -20.62 4.67 28.60
C GLU A 211 -21.04 3.20 28.49
N ASN A 212 -20.14 2.33 28.96
CA ASN A 212 -20.39 1.13 29.76
C ASN A 212 -19.08 0.33 29.72
N VAL A 213 -18.35 0.43 30.83
CA VAL A 213 -17.32 -0.52 31.20
C VAL A 213 -18.02 -1.87 31.30
N ILE A 214 -17.94 -2.67 30.24
CA ILE A 214 -18.15 -4.10 30.36
C ILE A 214 -16.97 -4.55 31.22
N GLU A 215 -17.28 -4.95 32.45
CA GLU A 215 -16.33 -5.67 33.30
C GLU A 215 -15.63 -6.71 32.44
N GLU A 216 -14.31 -6.74 32.57
CA GLU A 216 -13.41 -7.67 31.93
C GLU A 216 -13.84 -9.09 32.31
N GLU A 217 -14.79 -9.66 31.56
CA GLU A 217 -15.12 -11.07 31.64
C GLU A 217 -13.95 -11.80 31.02
N GLU A 218 -13.08 -12.27 31.91
CA GLU A 218 -11.98 -13.17 31.64
C GLU A 218 -12.54 -14.39 30.89
N LEU A 219 -12.55 -14.30 29.55
CA LEU A 219 -12.74 -15.44 28.66
C LEU A 219 -11.52 -16.34 28.85
N ALA A 220 -11.56 -17.14 29.93
CA ALA A 220 -10.84 -18.38 30.08
C ALA A 220 -11.40 -19.41 29.08
N VAL A 221 -11.34 -19.09 27.79
CA VAL A 221 -11.41 -20.11 26.75
C VAL A 221 -10.09 -20.83 26.84
N GLY A 222 -10.13 -22.10 27.23
CA GLY A 222 -8.96 -22.97 27.42
C GLY A 222 -8.04 -23.00 26.20
N ALA A 223 -7.17 -22.00 26.10
CA ALA A 223 -6.01 -22.07 25.25
C ALA A 223 -5.21 -23.28 25.72
N SER A 224 -5.00 -24.23 24.81
CA SER A 224 -4.13 -25.37 25.10
C SER A 224 -2.84 -24.86 25.76
N PRO A 225 -2.35 -25.49 26.85
CA PRO A 225 -1.10 -25.09 27.50
C PRO A 225 0.07 -24.94 26.50
N ASP A 226 0.05 -25.70 25.41
CA ASP A 226 1.02 -25.60 24.32
C ASP A 226 0.95 -24.27 23.55
N LEU A 227 -0.26 -23.72 23.38
CA LEU A 227 -0.47 -22.48 22.65
C LEU A 227 -0.06 -21.28 23.50
N VAL A 228 -0.36 -21.32 24.81
CA VAL A 228 0.15 -20.32 25.77
C VAL A 228 1.67 -20.32 25.75
N ARG A 229 2.32 -21.49 25.83
CA ARG A 229 3.79 -21.60 25.78
C ARG A 229 4.38 -21.03 24.49
N ARG A 230 3.78 -21.31 23.33
CA ARG A 230 4.25 -20.78 22.03
C ARG A 230 4.09 -19.27 21.94
N VAL A 231 3.04 -18.69 22.50
CA VAL A 231 2.87 -17.23 22.55
C VAL A 231 3.96 -16.61 23.43
N THR A 232 4.24 -17.18 24.61
CA THR A 232 5.30 -16.68 25.49
C THR A 232 6.70 -16.79 24.86
N GLU A 233 6.98 -17.88 24.12
CA GLU A 233 8.22 -18.05 23.36
C GLU A 233 8.37 -16.99 22.25
N LEU A 234 7.31 -16.71 21.50
CA LEU A 234 7.31 -15.68 20.45
C LEU A 234 7.44 -14.27 21.01
N GLU A 235 6.81 -13.98 22.15
CA GLU A 235 6.97 -12.69 22.85
C GLU A 235 8.42 -12.49 23.32
N ALA A 236 9.05 -13.53 23.84
CA ALA A 236 10.46 -13.49 24.24
C ALA A 236 11.40 -13.31 23.02
N GLU A 237 11.14 -13.99 21.91
CA GLU A 237 11.91 -13.85 20.67
C GLU A 237 11.77 -12.42 20.09
N LEU A 238 10.55 -11.88 20.07
CA LEU A 238 10.29 -10.52 19.61
C LEU A 238 11.00 -9.49 20.50
N ALA A 239 10.96 -9.65 21.82
CA ALA A 239 11.67 -8.78 22.76
C ALA A 239 13.20 -8.85 22.55
N ALA A 240 13.75 -10.04 22.30
CA ALA A 240 15.18 -10.20 22.02
C ALA A 240 15.58 -9.51 20.70
N LYS A 241 14.75 -9.62 19.66
CA LYS A 241 14.97 -8.93 18.37
C LYS A 241 14.86 -7.42 18.51
N GLN A 242 13.93 -6.92 19.31
CA GLN A 242 13.79 -5.49 19.59
C GLN A 242 15.05 -4.95 20.29
N ALA A 243 15.60 -5.70 21.25
CA ALA A 243 16.84 -5.36 21.93
C ALA A 243 18.06 -5.42 20.98
N GLU A 244 18.09 -6.38 20.05
CA GLU A 244 19.10 -6.46 18.99
C GLU A 244 19.03 -5.23 18.07
N ILE A 245 17.83 -4.80 17.66
CA ILE A 245 17.62 -3.57 16.87
C ILE A 245 18.04 -2.34 17.66
N GLU A 246 17.70 -2.21 18.93
CA GLU A 246 18.13 -1.08 19.76
C GLU A 246 19.65 -1.05 19.97
N ARG A 247 20.30 -2.22 20.02
CA ARG A 247 21.76 -2.33 20.05
C ARG A 247 22.39 -2.00 18.68
N LEU A 248 21.74 -2.39 17.58
CA LEU A 248 22.16 -2.14 16.19
C LEU A 248 21.78 -0.76 15.68
N LYS A 249 20.90 -0.04 16.39
CA LYS A 249 20.86 1.43 16.39
C LYS A 249 22.14 1.94 17.06
N VAL A 250 23.28 1.53 16.48
CA VAL A 250 24.50 2.32 16.43
C VAL A 250 24.01 3.72 16.22
N ARG A 251 24.21 4.55 17.24
CA ARG A 251 23.87 5.95 17.25
C ARG A 251 24.54 6.47 15.98
N VAL A 252 23.78 6.61 14.89
CA VAL A 252 24.27 7.25 13.67
C VAL A 252 24.39 8.68 14.12
N VAL A 253 25.52 8.99 14.75
CA VAL A 253 25.97 10.33 14.98
C VAL A 253 26.19 10.82 13.57
N LEU A 254 25.12 11.41 13.00
CA LEU A 254 25.25 12.17 11.78
C LEU A 254 26.42 13.10 12.05
N PRO A 255 27.50 13.02 11.25
CA PRO A 255 28.66 13.86 11.46
C PRO A 255 28.18 15.30 11.60
N ALA A 256 28.81 16.05 12.50
CA ALA A 256 28.48 17.44 12.71
C ALA A 256 28.37 18.11 11.34
N CYS A 257 27.25 18.77 11.14
CA CYS A 257 26.84 19.32 9.87
C CYS A 257 27.68 20.57 9.58
N ASP A 258 28.87 20.34 9.02
CA ASP A 258 29.79 21.39 8.57
C ASP A 258 29.39 21.82 7.15
N PHE A 259 28.65 22.92 7.08
CA PHE A 259 28.14 23.47 5.82
C PHE A 259 29.27 23.83 4.86
N ASP A 260 30.34 24.46 5.37
CA ASP A 260 31.42 24.98 4.55
C ASP A 260 32.26 23.83 3.97
N GLU A 261 32.56 22.80 4.77
CA GLU A 261 33.24 21.58 4.29
C GLU A 261 32.41 20.85 3.22
N LEU A 262 31.10 20.72 3.42
CA LEU A 262 30.21 20.10 2.45
C LEU A 262 30.13 20.90 1.14
N GLN A 263 30.07 22.23 1.23
CA GLN A 263 30.05 23.10 0.06
C GLN A 263 31.37 22.99 -0.72
N GLU A 264 32.52 23.06 -0.04
CA GLU A 264 33.84 22.95 -0.67
C GLU A 264 33.99 21.61 -1.41
N LYS A 265 33.58 20.50 -0.78
CA LYS A 265 33.56 19.18 -1.45
C LYS A 265 32.64 19.17 -2.67
N GLY A 266 31.44 19.76 -2.56
CA GLY A 266 30.52 19.90 -3.67
C GLY A 266 31.14 20.65 -4.85
N GLU A 267 31.79 21.79 -4.59
CA GLU A 267 32.49 22.61 -5.59
C GLU A 267 33.68 21.87 -6.22
N ALA A 268 34.46 21.14 -5.43
CA ALA A 268 35.55 20.30 -5.91
C ALA A 268 35.06 19.18 -6.85
N HIS A 269 33.94 18.53 -6.53
CA HIS A 269 33.32 17.54 -7.43
C HIS A 269 32.73 18.20 -8.69
N TYR A 270 32.09 19.35 -8.54
CA TYR A 270 31.45 20.07 -9.65
C TYR A 270 32.46 20.56 -10.70
N SER A 271 33.59 21.11 -10.24
CA SER A 271 34.72 21.55 -11.07
C SER A 271 35.46 20.39 -11.72
N ALA A 272 35.58 19.25 -11.04
CA ALA A 272 36.09 17.99 -11.60
C ALA A 272 35.12 17.31 -12.59
N ASN A 273 34.06 17.99 -13.04
CA ASN A 273 33.03 17.48 -13.94
C ASN A 273 32.34 16.19 -13.44
N ARG A 274 32.17 16.06 -12.12
CA ARG A 274 31.46 14.97 -11.43
C ARG A 274 30.17 15.48 -10.78
N PRO A 275 29.15 15.83 -11.58
CA PRO A 275 27.98 16.56 -11.09
C PRO A 275 27.04 15.73 -10.21
N ALA A 276 27.01 14.40 -10.36
CA ALA A 276 26.16 13.53 -9.54
C ALA A 276 26.69 13.45 -8.10
N GLU A 277 28.00 13.33 -7.94
CA GLU A 277 28.68 13.35 -6.65
C GLU A 277 28.61 14.73 -6.01
N ALA A 278 28.81 15.80 -6.80
CA ALA A 278 28.65 17.17 -6.34
C ALA A 278 27.25 17.42 -5.77
N LEU A 279 26.22 16.91 -6.46
CA LEU A 279 24.83 17.03 -6.02
C LEU A 279 24.63 16.46 -4.61
N VAL A 280 25.19 15.28 -4.30
CA VAL A 280 25.08 14.66 -2.96
C VAL A 280 25.62 15.60 -1.87
N PHE A 281 26.76 16.24 -2.11
CA PHE A 281 27.35 17.17 -1.14
C PHE A 281 26.53 18.46 -1.01
N PHE A 282 26.09 19.04 -2.13
CA PHE A 282 25.23 20.24 -2.09
C PHE A 282 23.87 19.98 -1.45
N GLU A 283 23.29 18.78 -1.60
CA GLU A 283 22.05 18.41 -0.90
C GLU A 283 22.25 18.31 0.60
N ARG A 284 23.39 17.77 1.05
CA ARG A 284 23.74 17.75 2.48
C ARG A 284 23.99 19.15 3.00
N ALA A 285 24.71 20.00 2.27
CA ALA A 285 24.91 21.41 2.61
C ALA A 285 23.56 22.16 2.67
N TYR A 286 22.64 21.89 1.75
CA TYR A 286 21.29 22.46 1.77
C TYR A 286 20.46 21.98 2.97
N ALA A 287 20.55 20.70 3.33
CA ALA A 287 19.91 20.16 4.52
C ALA A 287 20.49 20.76 5.82
N CYS A 288 21.77 21.14 5.77
CA CYS A 288 22.47 21.80 6.86
C CYS A 288 21.98 23.24 7.11
N ASP A 289 22.02 24.09 6.08
CA ASP A 289 21.52 25.46 6.17
C ASP A 289 20.93 25.92 4.83
N ALA A 290 19.61 25.83 4.72
CA ALA A 290 18.86 26.26 3.55
C ALA A 290 18.83 27.79 3.35
N LYS A 291 19.23 28.59 4.35
CA LYS A 291 19.19 30.06 4.29
C LYS A 291 20.46 30.65 3.68
N LYS A 292 21.54 29.88 3.60
CA LYS A 292 22.80 30.35 3.02
C LYS A 292 22.59 30.79 1.56
N PRO A 293 23.03 32.01 1.20
CA PRO A 293 22.90 32.49 -0.16
C PRO A 293 23.70 31.56 -1.08
N ASN A 294 23.16 31.32 -2.28
CA ASN A 294 23.75 30.47 -3.33
C ASN A 294 23.65 28.94 -3.14
N THR A 295 23.31 28.40 -1.97
CA THR A 295 23.17 26.93 -1.80
C THR A 295 22.15 26.34 -2.77
N LEU A 296 21.00 27.00 -2.92
CA LEU A 296 19.98 26.62 -3.91
C LEU A 296 20.50 26.71 -5.34
N LYS A 297 21.36 27.69 -5.65
CA LYS A 297 21.95 27.86 -7.00
C LYS A 297 22.88 26.68 -7.32
N TYR A 298 23.76 26.30 -6.39
CA TYR A 298 24.69 25.19 -6.57
C TYR A 298 24.00 23.84 -6.69
N VAL A 299 23.06 23.54 -5.78
CA VAL A 299 22.33 22.25 -5.82
C VAL A 299 21.48 22.14 -7.10
N THR A 300 20.87 23.24 -7.57
CA THR A 300 20.10 23.25 -8.82
C THR A 300 21.01 23.10 -10.03
N ALA A 301 22.15 23.81 -10.06
CA ALA A 301 23.13 23.69 -11.15
C ALA A 301 23.70 22.27 -11.24
N ALA A 302 24.04 21.65 -10.11
CA ALA A 302 24.49 20.26 -10.05
C ALA A 302 23.40 19.28 -10.50
N ALA A 303 22.13 19.51 -10.13
CA ALA A 303 21.00 18.72 -10.60
C ALA A 303 20.81 18.83 -12.13
N CYS A 304 20.90 20.04 -12.71
CA CYS A 304 20.87 20.23 -14.15
C CYS A 304 22.07 19.54 -14.83
N LYS A 305 23.29 19.72 -14.33
CA LYS A 305 24.49 19.15 -14.94
C LYS A 305 24.53 17.62 -14.85
N SER A 306 23.93 17.04 -13.82
CA SER A 306 23.75 15.57 -13.67
C SER A 306 22.53 15.00 -14.40
N LYS A 307 21.80 15.83 -15.16
CA LYS A 307 20.57 15.47 -15.87
C LYS A 307 19.45 14.93 -14.97
N ASN A 308 19.39 15.39 -13.71
CA ASN A 308 18.33 15.01 -12.77
C ASN A 308 17.21 16.07 -12.75
N LEU A 309 16.27 15.96 -13.69
CA LEU A 309 15.17 16.91 -13.84
C LEU A 309 14.28 17.03 -12.59
N MET A 310 14.00 15.91 -11.93
CA MET A 310 13.15 15.90 -10.73
C MET A 310 13.77 16.73 -9.59
N LYS A 311 15.07 16.54 -9.33
CA LYS A 311 15.79 17.35 -8.35
C LYS A 311 15.94 18.81 -8.80
N ALA A 312 16.24 19.05 -10.08
CA ALA A 312 16.34 20.40 -10.62
C ALA A 312 15.04 21.19 -10.41
N ARG A 313 13.87 20.59 -10.71
CA ARG A 313 12.54 21.18 -10.42
C ARG A 313 12.32 21.44 -8.94
N PHE A 314 12.65 20.46 -8.11
CA PHE A 314 12.45 20.54 -6.66
C PHE A 314 13.16 21.77 -6.07
N TYR A 315 14.42 22.00 -6.48
CA TYR A 315 15.20 23.14 -6.02
C TYR A 315 14.85 24.45 -6.75
N TRP A 316 14.50 24.39 -8.03
CA TRP A 316 14.04 25.54 -8.83
C TRP A 316 12.81 26.21 -8.22
N LYS A 317 11.81 25.43 -7.79
CA LYS A 317 10.58 25.96 -7.16
C LYS A 317 10.84 26.72 -5.87
N ARG A 318 11.91 26.38 -5.15
CA ARG A 318 12.31 27.03 -3.88
C ARG A 318 13.19 28.27 -4.07
N MET A 319 13.68 28.48 -5.29
CA MET A 319 14.52 29.61 -5.63
C MET A 319 13.68 30.85 -5.91
N ASN A 320 14.20 32.02 -5.55
CA ASN A 320 13.63 33.32 -5.94
C ASN A 320 13.88 33.61 -7.43
N ASP A 321 13.23 34.64 -7.96
CA ASP A 321 13.31 34.97 -9.40
C ASP A 321 14.73 35.34 -9.85
N GLU A 322 15.48 36.06 -9.01
CA GLU A 322 16.88 36.40 -9.29
C GLU A 322 17.74 35.13 -9.48
N GLY A 323 17.61 34.16 -8.57
CA GLY A 323 18.31 32.89 -8.69
C GLY A 323 17.87 32.10 -9.92
N ARG A 324 16.56 32.06 -10.22
CA ARG A 324 16.02 31.39 -11.41
C ARG A 324 16.58 31.99 -12.69
N HIS A 325 16.69 33.32 -12.77
CA HIS A 325 17.32 33.98 -13.90
C HIS A 325 18.80 33.61 -14.04
N ALA A 326 19.55 33.57 -12.93
CA ALA A 326 20.98 33.24 -12.94
C ALA A 326 21.26 31.78 -13.39
N ILE A 327 20.42 30.83 -12.99
CA ILE A 327 20.63 29.39 -13.28
C ILE A 327 19.88 28.94 -14.55
N GLY A 328 18.84 29.65 -14.97
CA GLY A 328 17.99 29.27 -16.10
C GLY A 328 18.75 29.10 -17.41
N SER A 329 19.68 30.01 -17.72
CA SER A 329 20.51 29.91 -18.94
C SER A 329 21.45 28.70 -18.90
N LEU A 330 22.00 28.38 -17.73
CA LEU A 330 22.85 27.20 -17.52
C LEU A 330 22.07 25.90 -17.73
N CYS A 331 20.88 25.78 -17.14
CA CYS A 331 20.04 24.59 -17.31
C CYS A 331 19.51 24.47 -18.75
N ALA A 332 19.14 25.58 -19.40
CA ALA A 332 18.72 25.58 -20.81
C ALA A 332 19.84 25.10 -21.73
N GLY A 333 21.10 25.51 -21.50
CA GLY A 333 22.26 25.00 -22.24
C GLY A 333 22.51 23.50 -22.06
N LEU A 334 21.93 22.89 -21.02
CA LEU A 334 21.99 21.45 -20.75
C LEU A 334 20.74 20.69 -21.22
N GLY A 335 19.79 21.39 -21.87
CA GLY A 335 18.56 20.80 -22.41
C GLY A 335 17.35 20.86 -21.48
N PHE A 336 17.41 21.60 -20.37
CA PHE A 336 16.25 21.84 -19.50
C PHE A 336 15.69 23.24 -19.72
N MET A 337 14.60 23.33 -20.46
CA MET A 337 13.92 24.59 -20.70
C MET A 337 13.25 25.10 -19.42
N ARG A 338 12.96 26.40 -19.38
CA ARG A 338 12.25 27.02 -18.26
C ARG A 338 10.92 26.32 -17.94
N ALA A 339 10.16 25.94 -18.97
CA ALA A 339 8.93 25.17 -18.83
C ALA A 339 9.16 23.82 -18.13
N ASP A 340 10.26 23.13 -18.46
CA ASP A 340 10.63 21.89 -17.78
C ASP A 340 10.85 22.15 -16.29
N LEU A 341 11.52 23.22 -15.90
CA LEU A 341 11.87 23.52 -14.51
C LEU A 341 10.71 24.08 -13.68
N GLU A 342 9.86 24.91 -14.28
CA GLU A 342 8.68 25.49 -13.63
C GLU A 342 7.60 24.45 -13.36
N GLY A 343 7.59 23.37 -14.17
CA GLY A 343 6.69 22.25 -13.95
C GLY A 343 5.24 22.65 -14.14
N THR A 344 4.90 23.15 -15.34
CA THR A 344 3.73 22.54 -16.00
C THR A 344 4.03 21.05 -15.95
N ALA A 345 3.39 20.34 -15.02
CA ALA A 345 3.74 18.95 -14.73
C ALA A 345 3.82 18.25 -16.09
N PRO A 346 4.98 17.71 -16.49
CA PRO A 346 5.01 16.94 -17.72
C PRO A 346 3.97 15.87 -17.48
N GLU A 347 3.05 15.71 -18.41
CA GLU A 347 1.94 14.82 -18.17
C GLU A 347 2.53 13.43 -17.88
N LEU A 348 2.55 13.04 -16.60
CA LEU A 348 3.32 11.88 -16.15
C LEU A 348 2.57 10.64 -16.62
N GLY A 349 3.30 9.61 -17.00
CA GLY A 349 2.74 8.27 -17.06
C GLY A 349 2.94 7.56 -15.74
N ARG A 350 2.14 6.53 -15.48
CA ARG A 350 2.38 5.61 -14.36
C ARG A 350 3.14 4.40 -14.87
N LEU A 351 4.13 3.95 -14.11
CA LEU A 351 4.89 2.74 -14.36
C LEU A 351 4.70 1.79 -13.18
N GLN A 352 3.93 0.73 -13.41
CA GLN A 352 3.75 -0.33 -12.42
C GLN A 352 4.73 -1.46 -12.68
N VAL A 353 5.67 -1.67 -11.76
CA VAL A 353 6.68 -2.73 -11.86
C VAL A 353 6.40 -3.79 -10.83
N SER A 354 6.22 -5.03 -11.28
CA SER A 354 6.00 -6.18 -10.41
C SER A 354 6.88 -7.36 -10.81
N ASN A 355 7.36 -8.09 -9.82
CA ASN A 355 8.09 -9.34 -9.98
C ASN A 355 7.56 -10.34 -8.94
N ILE A 356 7.64 -11.65 -9.23
CA ILE A 356 7.21 -12.69 -8.28
C ILE A 356 7.98 -12.58 -6.96
N ARG A 357 9.30 -12.39 -7.04
CA ARG A 357 10.16 -12.19 -5.87
C ARG A 357 10.51 -10.71 -5.70
N PRO A 358 10.69 -10.23 -4.46
CA PRO A 358 11.14 -8.86 -4.22
C PRO A 358 12.44 -8.58 -4.98
N ALA A 359 12.42 -7.57 -5.84
CA ALA A 359 13.57 -7.15 -6.64
C ALA A 359 13.82 -5.67 -6.41
N THR A 360 15.08 -5.25 -6.28
CA THR A 360 15.42 -3.83 -6.29
C THR A 360 15.24 -3.28 -7.70
N VAL A 361 14.48 -2.20 -7.84
CA VAL A 361 14.17 -1.56 -9.12
C VAL A 361 15.11 -0.37 -9.30
N LEU A 362 15.83 -0.34 -10.43
CA LEU A 362 16.58 0.82 -10.88
C LEU A 362 15.93 1.36 -12.16
N LEU A 363 15.46 2.59 -12.11
CA LEU A 363 14.93 3.30 -13.27
C LEU A 363 16.02 4.20 -13.84
N ASP A 364 16.42 3.96 -15.09
CA ASP A 364 17.51 4.67 -15.77
C ASP A 364 18.82 4.68 -14.97
N GLY A 365 19.07 3.59 -14.23
CA GLY A 365 20.27 3.42 -13.40
C GLY A 365 20.15 3.99 -11.98
N VAL A 366 19.05 4.66 -11.63
CA VAL A 366 18.80 5.19 -10.28
C VAL A 366 17.92 4.22 -9.49
N SER A 367 18.33 3.81 -8.30
CA SER A 367 17.53 2.95 -7.42
C SER A 367 16.29 3.69 -6.93
N VAL A 368 15.10 3.16 -7.25
CA VAL A 368 13.80 3.78 -6.94
C VAL A 368 12.99 3.01 -5.88
N GLY A 369 13.33 1.76 -5.58
CA GLY A 369 12.66 0.98 -4.53
C GLY A 369 12.72 -0.54 -4.77
N MET A 370 11.75 -1.28 -4.22
CA MET A 370 11.61 -2.73 -4.43
C MET A 370 10.24 -3.07 -5.01
N THR A 371 10.14 -4.11 -5.84
CA THR A 371 8.85 -4.58 -6.39
C THR A 371 7.96 -5.22 -5.31
N PRO A 372 6.63 -5.06 -5.37
CA PRO A 372 5.86 -4.28 -6.34
C PRO A 372 5.97 -2.77 -6.08
N ILE A 373 6.08 -1.97 -7.14
CA ILE A 373 6.17 -0.51 -7.04
C ILE A 373 5.37 0.17 -8.15
N ASP A 374 4.70 1.26 -7.81
CA ASP A 374 4.04 2.17 -8.75
C ASP A 374 4.81 3.50 -8.75
N LEU A 375 5.19 3.97 -9.93
CA LEU A 375 6.07 5.13 -10.11
C LEU A 375 5.43 6.10 -11.11
N GLU A 376 5.42 7.38 -10.79
CA GLU A 376 5.14 8.39 -11.80
C GLU A 376 6.43 8.72 -12.56
N VAL A 377 6.41 8.55 -13.87
CA VAL A 377 7.59 8.65 -14.73
C VAL A 377 7.26 9.59 -15.90
N PRO A 378 8.21 10.45 -16.33
CA PRO A 378 8.03 11.21 -17.57
C PRO A 378 7.66 10.30 -18.75
N PRO A 379 6.92 10.81 -19.74
CA PRO A 379 6.67 10.04 -20.95
C PRO A 379 7.98 9.82 -21.73
N GLY A 380 8.16 8.64 -22.30
CA GLY A 380 9.32 8.28 -23.10
C GLY A 380 9.84 6.88 -22.84
N LYS A 381 10.99 6.57 -23.46
CA LYS A 381 11.68 5.29 -23.29
C LYS A 381 12.54 5.33 -22.02
N HIS A 382 12.24 4.44 -21.09
CA HIS A 382 12.97 4.23 -19.84
C HIS A 382 13.60 2.85 -19.80
N LYS A 383 14.78 2.74 -19.17
CA LYS A 383 15.45 1.48 -18.89
C LYS A 383 15.18 1.06 -17.44
N VAL A 384 14.32 0.07 -17.26
CA VAL A 384 14.03 -0.52 -15.96
C VAL A 384 14.97 -1.70 -15.72
N THR A 385 15.78 -1.66 -14.67
CA THR A 385 16.64 -2.78 -14.26
C THR A 385 16.14 -3.38 -12.96
N LEU A 386 15.83 -4.67 -12.98
CA LEU A 386 15.48 -5.45 -11.80
C LEU A 386 16.72 -6.17 -11.29
N VAL A 387 17.01 -6.04 -10.00
CA VAL A 387 18.12 -6.73 -9.32
C VAL A 387 17.52 -7.74 -8.36
N VAL A 388 17.79 -9.02 -8.60
CA VAL A 388 17.31 -10.15 -7.79
C VAL A 388 18.53 -10.90 -7.29
N GLY A 389 18.88 -10.73 -6.02
CA GLY A 389 20.16 -11.23 -5.50
C GLY A 389 21.35 -10.55 -6.19
N VAL A 390 22.17 -11.32 -6.90
CA VAL A 390 23.33 -10.82 -7.66
C VAL A 390 23.01 -10.55 -9.14
N ASP A 391 21.88 -11.05 -9.63
CA ASP A 391 21.51 -10.97 -11.04
C ASP A 391 20.84 -9.64 -11.39
N LYS A 392 21.14 -9.13 -12.59
CA LYS A 392 20.58 -7.87 -13.11
C LYS A 392 19.89 -8.11 -14.44
N HIS A 393 18.62 -7.75 -14.53
CA HIS A 393 17.81 -7.86 -15.75
C HIS A 393 17.30 -6.49 -16.17
N SER A 394 17.68 -6.02 -17.36
CA SER A 394 17.25 -4.72 -17.89
C SER A 394 16.18 -4.86 -18.97
N PHE A 395 15.15 -4.01 -18.90
CA PHE A 395 14.04 -3.93 -19.83
C PHE A 395 13.87 -2.49 -20.31
N ALA A 396 13.61 -2.29 -21.60
CA ALA A 396 13.19 -1.00 -22.13
C ALA A 396 11.66 -0.92 -22.07
N VAL A 397 11.13 0.13 -21.44
CA VAL A 397 9.70 0.39 -21.31
C VAL A 397 9.41 1.76 -21.91
N ASN A 398 8.35 1.88 -22.70
CA ASN A 398 7.92 3.16 -23.26
C ASN A 398 6.69 3.64 -22.49
N VAL A 399 6.88 4.63 -21.62
CA VAL A 399 5.81 5.24 -20.81
C VAL A 399 5.14 6.32 -21.64
N LYS A 400 3.82 6.33 -21.68
CA LYS A 400 3.06 7.42 -22.32
C LYS A 400 2.46 8.32 -21.27
N VAL A 401 2.24 9.57 -21.67
CA VAL A 401 1.50 10.57 -20.93
C VAL A 401 0.17 10.00 -20.42
N GLY A 402 -0.12 10.15 -19.13
CA GLY A 402 -1.41 9.82 -18.51
C GLY A 402 -1.78 8.34 -18.49
N GLU A 403 -0.98 7.47 -19.12
CA GLU A 403 -1.23 6.04 -19.25
C GLU A 403 -0.46 5.28 -18.17
N THR A 404 -1.07 4.23 -17.62
CA THR A 404 -0.37 3.27 -16.75
C THR A 404 0.27 2.18 -17.61
N THR A 405 1.59 2.13 -17.64
CA THR A 405 2.38 1.08 -18.27
C THR A 405 2.77 0.03 -17.23
N THR A 406 2.42 -1.23 -17.47
CA THR A 406 2.73 -2.32 -16.54
C THR A 406 3.91 -3.16 -17.03
N LEU A 407 4.92 -3.35 -16.19
CA LEU A 407 6.02 -4.28 -16.38
C LEU A 407 5.89 -5.41 -15.35
N HIS A 408 5.31 -6.53 -15.76
CA HIS A 408 5.30 -7.76 -14.96
C HIS A 408 6.39 -8.72 -15.45
N LYS A 409 7.23 -9.21 -14.53
CA LYS A 409 8.27 -10.20 -14.82
C LYS A 409 8.24 -11.34 -13.81
N GLN A 410 8.72 -12.50 -14.26
CA GLN A 410 8.89 -13.69 -13.44
C GLN A 410 10.36 -14.06 -13.55
N LEU A 411 11.18 -13.43 -12.71
CA LEU A 411 12.63 -13.66 -12.67
C LEU A 411 12.97 -14.64 -11.55
N ASP A 412 13.26 -15.87 -11.95
CA ASP A 412 13.88 -16.87 -11.10
C ASP A 412 15.40 -16.75 -11.20
N THR A 413 16.07 -16.95 -10.06
CA THR A 413 17.53 -16.99 -9.97
C THR A 413 17.87 -18.36 -10.50
N LEU A 414 18.61 -18.41 -11.60
CA LEU A 414 19.20 -19.66 -12.04
C LEU A 414 20.21 -20.04 -10.95
N GLU A 415 19.89 -21.08 -10.18
CA GLU A 415 20.82 -21.69 -9.20
C GLU A 415 22.06 -22.28 -9.88
#